data_AF-A0A2H0UP85-F1
#
_entry.id   AF-A0A2H0UP85-F1
#
_cell.length_a   1.000
_cell.length_b   1.000
_cell.length_c   1.000
_cell.angle_alpha   90.00
_cell.angle_beta   90.00
_cell.angle_gamma   90.00
#
_symmetry.space_group_name_H-M   'P 1'
#
loop_
_entity.id
_entity.type
_entity.pdbx_description
1 polymer ?
#
loop_
_entity_poly.entity_id
_entity_poly.type
_entity_poly.pdbx_seq_one_letter_code
_entity_poly.pdbx_strand_id
1 'polypeptide(L)' 'MAKGQALTPEREGEIARALLKEIWRKEGARTFDPSAFRRTLGSLSQKIGIPADELRLFATSLLQELVAELDESADN' A
#
# COMPACT_ATOMS: atom_id res chain seq x y z
N MET A 1 20.78 15.12 15.43
CA MET A 1 20.10 15.79 14.30
C MET A 1 20.48 15.01 13.04
N ALA A 2 19.64 14.08 12.57
CA ALA A 2 19.94 13.37 11.33
C ALA A 2 19.92 14.38 10.17
N LYS A 3 21.06 14.53 9.48
CA LYS A 3 21.19 15.38 8.30
C LYS A 3 20.17 14.92 7.26
N GLY A 4 19.40 15.86 6.71
CA GLY A 4 18.46 15.59 5.63
C GLY A 4 19.20 15.02 4.43
N GLN A 5 19.22 13.70 4.34
CA GLN A 5 19.66 13.00 3.15
C GLN A 5 18.58 13.23 2.10
N ALA A 6 18.97 13.70 0.91
CA ALA A 6 18.04 13.79 -0.21
C ALA A 6 17.42 12.40 -0.41
N LEU A 7 16.10 12.34 -0.34
CA LEU A 7 15.33 11.12 -0.56
C LEU A 7 15.48 10.72 -2.03
N THR A 8 16.01 9.53 -2.28
CA THR A 8 15.99 8.98 -3.64
C THR A 8 14.57 8.48 -3.96
N PRO A 9 14.16 8.45 -5.23
CA PRO A 9 12.84 7.94 -5.61
C PRO A 9 12.55 6.53 -5.08
N GLU A 10 13.57 5.66 -5.05
CA GLU A 10 13.46 4.31 -4.47
C GLU A 10 13.14 4.38 -2.97
N ARG A 11 13.82 5.27 -2.24
CA ARG A 11 13.60 5.45 -0.81
C ARG A 11 12.24 6.07 -0.51
N GLU A 12 11.76 6.96 -1.36
CA GLU A 12 10.39 7.49 -1.28
C GLU A 12 9.35 6.38 -1.50
N GLY A 13 9.58 5.48 -2.46
CA GLY A 13 8.74 4.32 -2.71
C GLY A 13 8.66 3.37 -1.51
N GLU A 14 9.80 3.07 -0.88
CA GLU A 14 9.86 2.25 0.34
C GLU A 14 9.07 2.89 1.50
N ILE A 15 9.23 4.20 1.69
CA ILE A 15 8.54 4.95 2.75
C ILE A 15 7.04 5.02 2.47
N ALA A 16 6.64 5.31 1.23
CA ALA A 16 5.23 5.34 0.82
C ALA A 16 4.58 3.98 1.06
N ARG A 17 5.28 2.89 0.74
CA ARG A 17 4.81 1.52 0.99
C ARG A 17 4.62 1.24 2.48
N ALA A 18 5.59 1.59 3.32
CA ALA A 18 5.52 1.40 4.77
C ALA A 18 4.37 2.21 5.39
N LEU A 19 4.20 3.46 4.98
CA LEU A 19 3.09 4.33 5.43
C LEU A 19 1.73 3.76 5.05
N LEU A 20 1.57 3.29 3.81
CA LEU A 20 0.35 2.64 3.35
C LEU A 20 0.01 1.41 4.19
N LYS A 21 1.00 0.55 4.48
CA LYS A 21 0.81 -0.63 5.35
C LYS A 21 0.34 -0.24 6.75
N GLU A 22 0.98 0.77 7.35
CA GLU A 22 0.64 1.25 8.69
C GLU A 22 -0.77 1.87 8.77
N ILE A 23 -1.14 2.68 7.79
CA ILE A 23 -2.51 3.24 7.67
C ILE A 23 -3.50 2.09 7.56
N TRP A 24 -3.20 1.06 6.75
CA TRP A 24 -4.12 -0.03 6.53
C TRP A 24 -4.32 -0.92 7.76
N ARG A 25 -3.26 -1.17 8.52
CA ARG A 25 -3.31 -1.84 9.83
C ARG A 25 -4.20 -1.07 10.82
N LYS A 26 -4.08 0.26 10.87
CA LYS A 26 -4.83 1.10 11.82
C LYS A 26 -6.30 1.27 11.44
N GLU A 27 -6.59 1.50 10.18
CA GLU A 27 -7.91 1.97 9.77
C GLU A 27 -8.78 0.91 9.08
N GLY A 28 -8.21 -0.07 8.39
CA GLY A 28 -8.88 -0.53 7.18
C GLY A 28 -9.12 -2.01 6.98
N ALA A 29 -8.56 -2.93 7.76
CA ALA A 29 -8.89 -4.36 7.55
C ALA A 29 -10.39 -4.65 7.78
N ARG A 30 -11.03 -3.94 8.71
CA ARG A 30 -12.45 -4.13 9.07
C ARG A 30 -13.45 -3.48 8.12
N THR A 31 -13.05 -2.45 7.36
CA THR A 31 -13.93 -1.63 6.51
C THR A 31 -13.60 -1.76 5.03
N PHE A 32 -12.73 -2.72 4.67
CA PHE A 32 -12.31 -2.93 3.30
C PHE A 32 -13.47 -3.44 2.42
N ASP A 33 -13.91 -2.61 1.48
CA ASP A 33 -14.81 -3.01 0.39
C ASP A 33 -13.99 -3.24 -0.91
N PRO A 34 -13.89 -4.50 -1.39
CA PRO A 34 -13.18 -4.82 -2.62
C PRO A 34 -13.70 -4.09 -3.87
N SER A 35 -15.00 -3.77 -3.92
CA SER A 35 -15.63 -3.08 -5.05
C SER A 35 -15.25 -1.61 -5.08
N ALA A 36 -15.38 -0.91 -3.94
CA ALA A 36 -14.91 0.46 -3.79
C ALA A 36 -13.41 0.57 -4.08
N PHE A 37 -12.61 -0.37 -3.57
CA PHE A 37 -11.17 -0.39 -3.81
C PHE A 37 -10.80 -0.50 -5.30
N ARG A 38 -11.41 -1.42 -6.06
CA ARG A 38 -11.19 -1.53 -7.51
C ARG A 38 -11.53 -0.25 -8.27
N ARG A 39 -12.63 0.43 -7.88
CA ARG A 39 -13.04 1.71 -8.49
C ARG A 39 -12.02 2.80 -8.21
N THR A 40 -11.54 2.89 -6.96
CA THR A 40 -10.49 3.82 -6.57
C THR A 40 -9.21 3.60 -7.36
N LEU A 41 -8.77 2.35 -7.54
CA LEU A 41 -7.59 2.04 -8.36
C LEU A 41 -7.76 2.48 -9.83
N GLY A 42 -8.94 2.25 -10.42
CA GLY A 42 -9.24 2.71 -11.77
C GLY A 42 -9.22 4.25 -11.90
N SER A 43 -9.81 4.96 -10.94
CA SER A 43 -9.78 6.42 -10.89
C SER A 43 -8.36 6.95 -10.71
N LEU A 44 -7.58 6.30 -9.84
CA LEU A 44 -6.20 6.68 -9.55
C LEU A 44 -5.30 6.48 -10.76
N SER A 45 -5.44 5.35 -11.47
CA SER A 45 -4.74 5.05 -12.73
C SER A 45 -4.83 6.21 -13.73
N GLN A 46 -6.05 6.74 -13.93
CA GLN A 46 -6.27 7.88 -14.83
C GLN A 46 -5.62 9.17 -14.33
N LYS A 47 -5.61 9.41 -13.02
CA LYS A 47 -5.03 10.64 -12.42
C LYS A 47 -3.52 10.69 -12.50
N ILE A 48 -2.85 9.56 -12.27
CA ILE A 48 -1.38 9.53 -12.16
C ILE A 48 -0.69 8.96 -13.39
N GLY A 49 -1.45 8.52 -14.39
CA GLY A 49 -0.90 7.99 -15.64
C GLY A 49 -0.25 6.61 -15.54
N ILE A 50 -0.47 5.90 -14.44
CA ILE A 50 0.01 4.52 -14.25
C ILE A 50 -1.08 3.54 -14.71
N PRO A 51 -0.75 2.48 -15.48
CA PRO A 51 -1.70 1.47 -15.90
C PRO A 51 -2.46 0.83 -14.72
N ALA A 52 -3.77 0.64 -14.89
CA ALA A 52 -4.61 0.06 -13.84
C ALA A 52 -4.16 -1.34 -13.41
N ASP A 53 -3.62 -2.13 -14.34
CA ASP A 53 -3.11 -3.47 -14.04
C ASP A 53 -1.83 -3.43 -13.20
N GLU A 54 -0.96 -2.45 -13.43
CA GLU A 54 0.24 -2.22 -12.61
C GLU A 54 -0.16 -1.82 -11.18
N LEU A 55 -1.13 -0.92 -11.02
CA LEU A 55 -1.66 -0.54 -9.71
C LEU A 55 -2.32 -1.73 -8.99
N ARG A 56 -3.03 -2.61 -9.73
CA ARG A 56 -3.63 -3.82 -9.17
C ARG A 56 -2.58 -4.80 -8.69
N LEU A 57 -1.51 -5.01 -9.45
CA LEU A 57 -0.40 -5.88 -9.07
C LEU A 57 0.25 -5.38 -7.78
N PHE A 58 0.57 -4.08 -7.73
CA PHE A 58 1.14 -3.46 -6.54
C PHE A 58 0.22 -3.59 -5.32
N ALA A 59 -1.07 -3.24 -5.47
CA ALA A 59 -2.05 -3.34 -4.41
C ALA A 59 -2.24 -4.78 -3.90
N THR A 60 -2.22 -5.77 -4.80
CA THR A 60 -2.34 -7.18 -4.44
C THR A 60 -1.12 -7.66 -3.65
N SER A 61 0.09 -7.29 -4.08
CA SER A 61 1.31 -7.60 -3.34
C SER A 61 1.29 -6.98 -1.93
N LEU A 62 0.86 -5.73 -1.81
CA LEU A 62 0.74 -5.04 -0.52
C LEU A 62 -0.23 -5.77 0.43
N LEU A 63 -1.38 -6.21 -0.09
CA LEU A 63 -2.37 -6.99 0.66
C LEU A 63 -1.82 -8.33 1.13
N GLN A 64 -1.17 -9.07 0.25
CA GLN A 64 -0.61 -10.38 0.58
C GLN A 64 0.40 -10.29 1.71
N GLU A 65 1.30 -9.30 1.67
CA GLU A 65 2.25 -9.07 2.75
C GLU A 65 1.56 -8.72 4.06
N LEU A 66 0.52 -7.88 4.03
CA LEU A 66 -0.22 -7.53 5.24
C LEU A 66 -0.95 -8.71 5.85
N VAL A 67 -1.56 -9.56 5.02
CA VAL A 67 -2.22 -10.78 5.48
C VAL A 67 -1.20 -11.74 6.10
N ALA A 68 -0.05 -11.95 5.46
CA ALA A 68 1.02 -12.79 5.99
C ALA A 68 1.54 -12.29 7.34
N GLU A 69 1.76 -10.98 7.47
CA GLU A 69 2.20 -10.37 8.74
C GLU A 69 1.15 -10.51 9.86
N LEU A 70 -0.15 -10.43 9.54
CA LEU A 70 -1.22 -10.61 10.51
C LEU A 70 -1.33 -12.06 10.98
N ASP A 71 -1.09 -13.02 10.10
CA ASP A 71 -1.09 -14.45 10.42
C ASP A 71 0.09 -14.80 11.35
N GLU A 72 1.29 -14.31 11.04
CA GLU A 72 2.47 -14.46 11.93
C GLU A 72 2.32 -13.74 13.28
N SER A 73 1.55 -12.65 13.33
CA SER A 73 1.25 -11.93 14.57
C SER A 73 0.25 -12.67 15.46
N ALA A 74 -0.46 -13.69 14.95
CA ALA A 74 -1.45 -14.47 15.71
C ALA A 74 -0.83 -15.67 16.46
N ASP A 75 0.38 -16.09 16.11
CA ASP A 75 1.11 -17.21 16.71
C ASP A 75 2.12 -16.79 17.81
N ASN A 76 2.12 -15.52 18.23
CA ASN A 76 3.04 -14.96 19.25
C ASN A 76 2.31 -14.39 20.48
#